data_AF-A0A6V7IFU8-F1
#
_entry.id   AF-A0A6V7IFU8-F1
#
_cell.length_a   1.000
_cell.length_b   1.000
_cell.length_c   1.000
_cell.angle_alpha   90.00
_cell.angle_beta   90.00
_cell.angle_gamma   90.00
#
_symmetry.space_group_name_H-M   'P 1'
#
loop_
_entity.id
_entity.type
_entity.pdbx_description
1 polymer ?
#
loop_
_entity_poly.entity_id
_entity_poly.type
_entity_poly.pdbx_seq_one_letter_code
_entity_poly.pdbx_strand_id
1 'polypeptide(L)'
;PVSAEVTGPDGIIIPCTLTKLSPALYRVEVRTRLVGTYNVIFSDGHKIISSQSLQAFDPSKVTIKEVSDAICHRPGTIVVVAPKEAGPGKITASVKAGGVDVDNVVRETESGVYEVIFHPTKAAPHRVHIKYNDVHIQGSPLEVAVRGPTGGREVTATGLGLYQSCVGKVTSFTIETLGRPGKEFDVVVSGPQGNAVPVRCYQHRDGNLLAEYTTNSV
;
A
#
# COMPACT_ATOMS: atom_id res chain seq x y z
N PRO A 1 -8.19 39.55 26.83
CA PRO A 1 -6.92 38.99 26.31
C PRO A 1 -7.24 37.77 25.46
N VAL A 2 -6.43 37.49 24.44
CA VAL A 2 -6.65 36.32 23.57
C VAL A 2 -6.43 35.03 24.38
N SER A 3 -7.38 34.10 24.30
CA SER A 3 -7.33 32.78 24.91
C SER A 3 -7.75 31.71 23.92
N ALA A 4 -7.36 30.47 24.18
CA ALA A 4 -7.81 29.31 23.44
C ALA A 4 -8.33 28.24 24.41
N GLU A 5 -9.40 27.57 24.01
CA GLU A 5 -9.99 26.43 24.70
C GLU A 5 -10.09 25.27 23.71
N VAL A 6 -9.72 24.07 24.16
CA VAL A 6 -9.84 22.86 23.34
C VAL A 6 -10.67 21.83 24.10
N THR A 7 -11.82 21.48 23.55
CA THR A 7 -12.73 20.48 24.11
C THR A 7 -12.59 19.18 23.35
N GLY A 8 -12.34 18.09 24.08
CA GLY A 8 -12.19 16.75 23.54
C GLY A 8 -13.50 16.10 23.09
N PRO A 9 -13.41 14.94 22.41
CA PRO A 9 -14.57 14.17 21.97
C PRO A 9 -15.46 13.69 23.12
N ASP A 10 -14.90 13.58 24.33
CA ASP A 10 -15.56 13.24 25.58
C ASP A 10 -16.20 14.45 26.28
N GLY A 11 -16.12 15.65 25.68
CA GLY A 11 -16.60 16.90 26.26
C GLY A 11 -15.66 17.51 27.30
N ILE A 12 -14.49 16.92 27.54
CA ILE A 12 -13.53 17.40 28.53
C ILE A 12 -12.62 18.47 27.90
N ILE A 13 -12.49 19.61 28.57
CA ILE A 13 -11.51 20.63 28.18
C ILE A 13 -10.12 20.10 28.48
N ILE A 14 -9.26 20.04 27.46
CA ILE A 14 -7.88 19.57 27.59
C ILE A 14 -6.88 20.74 27.61
N PRO A 15 -5.72 20.59 28.27
CA PRO A 15 -4.69 21.61 28.25
C PRO A 15 -4.22 21.92 26.82
N CYS A 16 -4.10 23.21 26.51
CA CYS A 16 -3.43 23.69 25.31
C CYS A 16 -2.48 24.85 25.68
N THR A 17 -1.44 25.02 24.87
CA THR A 17 -0.45 26.09 25.05
C THR A 17 -0.70 27.17 24.00
N LEU A 18 -1.06 28.37 24.43
CA LEU A 18 -1.19 29.55 23.57
C LEU A 18 0.09 30.36 23.62
N THR A 19 0.75 30.55 22.48
CA THR A 19 1.95 31.37 22.33
C THR A 19 1.69 32.53 21.38
N LYS A 20 1.93 33.77 21.83
CA LYS A 20 1.88 34.95 20.96
C LYS A 20 3.16 35.04 20.13
N LEU A 21 3.04 35.00 18.80
CA LEU A 21 4.17 35.07 17.87
C LEU A 21 4.41 36.50 17.36
N SER A 22 3.34 37.28 17.15
CA SER A 22 3.40 38.69 16.76
C SER A 22 2.13 39.43 17.25
N PRO A 23 1.97 40.75 17.04
CA PRO A 23 0.78 41.48 17.46
C PRO A 23 -0.55 40.87 16.99
N ALA A 24 -0.58 40.25 15.80
CA ALA A 24 -1.78 39.66 15.19
C ALA A 24 -1.68 38.14 14.96
N LEU A 25 -0.64 37.47 15.47
CA LEU A 25 -0.41 36.05 15.24
C LEU A 25 -0.22 35.30 16.55
N TYR A 26 -1.02 34.27 16.75
CA TYR A 26 -0.95 33.37 17.88
C TYR A 26 -0.84 31.92 17.39
N ARG A 27 -0.15 31.08 18.15
CA ARG A 27 -0.08 29.64 17.95
C ARG A 27 -0.74 28.94 19.13
N VAL A 28 -1.57 27.94 18.83
CA VAL A 28 -2.09 27.00 19.82
C VAL A 28 -1.47 25.64 19.56
N GLU A 29 -0.87 25.06 20.60
CA GLU A 29 -0.33 23.71 20.59
C GLU A 29 -1.16 22.83 21.52
N VAL A 30 -1.59 21.67 21.02
CA VAL A 30 -2.44 20.73 21.75
C VAL A 30 -2.02 19.30 21.44
N ARG A 31 -2.17 18.40 22.42
CA ARG A 31 -1.93 16.97 22.25
C ARG A 31 -3.24 16.20 22.39
N THR A 32 -3.74 15.71 21.26
CA THR A 32 -4.91 14.81 21.23
C THR A 32 -4.51 13.43 21.76
N ARG A 33 -5.40 12.81 22.54
CA ARG A 33 -5.18 11.47 23.14
C ARG A 33 -6.31 10.50 22.86
N LEU A 34 -7.47 11.04 22.48
CA LEU A 34 -8.63 10.28 22.09
C LEU A 34 -8.85 10.49 20.60
N VAL A 35 -9.36 9.46 19.96
CA VAL A 35 -9.84 9.55 18.59
C VAL A 35 -11.20 10.25 18.59
N GLY A 36 -11.46 11.09 17.60
CA GLY A 36 -12.72 11.80 17.44
C GLY A 36 -12.57 13.30 17.14
N THR A 37 -13.69 14.02 17.27
CA THR A 37 -13.75 15.46 17.00
C THR A 37 -13.41 16.28 18.24
N TYR A 38 -12.42 17.15 18.10
CA TYR A 38 -12.07 18.19 19.05
C TYR A 38 -12.63 19.54 18.58
N ASN A 39 -13.15 20.35 19.50
CA ASN A 39 -13.57 21.71 19.21
C ASN A 39 -12.55 22.69 19.79
N VAL A 40 -11.99 23.54 18.94
CA VAL A 40 -11.02 24.57 19.32
C VAL A 40 -11.70 25.92 19.23
N ILE A 41 -11.76 26.66 20.33
CA ILE A 41 -12.38 27.99 20.40
C ILE A 41 -11.30 29.02 20.72
N PHE A 42 -11.27 30.10 19.94
CA PHE A 42 -10.43 31.26 20.18
C PHE A 42 -11.29 32.43 20.64
N SER A 43 -10.91 33.07 21.73
CA SER A 43 -11.67 34.19 22.32
C SER A 43 -10.76 35.38 22.60
N ASP A 44 -11.29 36.59 22.56
CA ASP A 44 -10.66 37.79 23.15
C ASP A 44 -11.56 38.33 24.26
N GLY A 45 -11.15 38.09 25.49
CA GLY A 45 -12.03 38.27 26.65
C GLY A 45 -13.23 37.33 26.55
N HIS A 46 -14.44 37.89 26.54
CA HIS A 46 -15.69 37.12 26.45
C HIS A 46 -16.17 36.88 25.02
N LYS A 47 -15.54 37.51 24.01
CA LYS A 47 -15.97 37.40 22.62
C LYS A 47 -15.26 36.22 21.94
N ILE A 48 -16.04 35.26 21.44
CA ILE A 48 -15.52 34.22 20.54
C ILE A 48 -15.14 34.89 19.21
N ILE A 49 -13.87 34.73 18.82
CA ILE A 49 -13.34 35.24 17.57
C ILE A 49 -13.44 34.18 16.47
N SER A 50 -13.17 32.93 16.80
CA SER A 50 -13.16 31.82 15.84
C SER A 50 -13.39 30.49 16.56
N SER A 51 -13.96 29.51 15.85
CA SER A 51 -13.95 28.12 16.28
C SER A 51 -13.59 27.21 15.12
N GLN A 52 -12.90 26.12 15.40
CA GLN A 52 -12.52 25.11 14.42
C GLN A 52 -12.73 23.70 14.99
N SER A 53 -13.19 22.78 14.15
CA SER A 53 -13.16 21.35 14.48
C SER A 53 -11.85 20.72 14.00
N LEU A 54 -11.21 19.96 14.89
CA LEU A 54 -10.02 19.15 14.64
C LEU A 54 -10.41 17.68 14.71
N GLN A 55 -10.07 16.90 13.69
CA GLN A 55 -10.34 15.45 13.65
C GLN A 55 -9.09 14.67 14.03
N ALA A 56 -9.13 13.99 15.18
CA ALA A 56 -8.09 13.06 15.59
C ALA A 56 -8.45 11.63 15.12
N PHE A 57 -7.50 10.95 14.50
CA PHE A 57 -7.67 9.61 13.93
C PHE A 57 -6.45 8.73 14.28
N ASP A 58 -6.62 7.41 14.22
CA ASP A 58 -5.59 6.42 14.51
C ASP A 58 -5.52 5.35 13.40
N PRO A 59 -4.54 5.46 12.47
CA PRO A 59 -4.38 4.50 11.37
C PRO A 59 -3.95 3.11 11.84
N SER A 60 -3.46 2.95 13.08
CA SER A 60 -3.10 1.63 13.62
C SER A 60 -4.31 0.76 13.95
N LYS A 61 -5.50 1.36 14.06
CA LYS A 61 -6.77 0.64 14.24
C LYS A 61 -7.32 0.08 12.93
N VAL A 62 -6.84 0.56 11.79
CA VAL A 62 -7.25 0.08 10.48
C VAL A 62 -6.46 -1.16 10.12
N THR A 63 -7.15 -2.23 9.74
CA THR A 63 -6.56 -3.56 9.54
C THR A 63 -6.89 -4.13 8.17
N ILE A 64 -5.97 -4.92 7.62
CA ILE A 64 -6.21 -5.76 6.45
C ILE A 64 -6.83 -7.06 6.95
N LYS A 65 -8.08 -7.31 6.58
CA LYS A 65 -8.84 -8.49 6.99
C LYS A 65 -8.60 -9.68 6.07
N GLU A 66 -8.52 -9.43 4.77
CA GLU A 66 -8.39 -10.48 3.75
C GLU A 66 -7.62 -9.97 2.54
N VAL A 67 -6.81 -10.83 1.94
CA VAL A 67 -6.14 -10.61 0.66
C VAL A 67 -6.50 -11.81 -0.22
N SER A 68 -7.25 -11.58 -1.29
CA SER A 68 -7.62 -12.65 -2.21
C SER A 68 -6.41 -13.19 -2.96
N ASP A 69 -6.42 -14.48 -3.32
CA ASP A 69 -5.51 -15.00 -4.34
C ASP A 69 -5.68 -14.22 -5.65
N ALA A 70 -4.60 -13.64 -6.16
CA ALA A 70 -4.62 -12.80 -7.34
C ALA A 70 -4.12 -13.55 -8.58
N ILE A 71 -4.85 -13.41 -9.70
CA ILE A 71 -4.51 -14.00 -11.00
C ILE A 71 -4.41 -12.86 -12.02
N CYS A 72 -3.36 -12.86 -12.82
CA CYS A 72 -3.17 -11.88 -13.88
C CYS A 72 -4.40 -11.79 -14.81
N HIS A 73 -4.79 -10.57 -15.17
CA HIS A 73 -5.99 -10.22 -15.95
C HIS A 73 -7.33 -10.50 -15.26
N ARG A 74 -7.33 -10.81 -13.95
CA ARG A 74 -8.54 -10.91 -13.14
C ARG A 74 -8.47 -9.91 -11.98
N PRO A 75 -9.58 -9.27 -11.58
CA PRO A 75 -9.58 -8.39 -10.42
C PRO A 75 -9.10 -9.14 -9.17
N GLY A 76 -8.16 -8.55 -8.44
CA GLY A 76 -7.78 -8.96 -7.10
C GLY A 76 -8.40 -8.02 -6.07
N THR A 77 -8.76 -8.54 -4.91
CA THR A 77 -9.45 -7.80 -3.85
C THR A 77 -8.68 -7.90 -2.53
N ILE A 78 -8.57 -6.77 -1.83
CA ILE A 78 -8.10 -6.71 -0.45
C ILE A 78 -9.20 -6.08 0.39
N VAL A 79 -9.62 -6.78 1.45
CA VAL A 79 -10.62 -6.29 2.39
C VAL A 79 -9.91 -5.59 3.55
N VAL A 80 -10.28 -4.34 3.79
CA VAL A 80 -9.72 -3.47 4.83
C VAL A 80 -10.85 -3.05 5.76
N VAL A 81 -10.62 -3.10 7.07
CA VAL A 81 -11.59 -2.68 8.08
C VAL A 81 -11.05 -1.49 8.86
N ALA A 82 -11.76 -0.37 8.82
CA ALA A 82 -11.56 0.82 9.63
C ALA A 82 -12.68 0.92 10.67
N PRO A 83 -12.46 0.42 11.90
CA PRO A 83 -13.48 0.44 12.93
C PRO A 83 -13.65 1.88 13.48
N LYS A 84 -14.71 2.14 14.26
CA LYS A 84 -15.03 3.49 14.76
C LYS A 84 -13.90 4.09 15.60
N GLU A 85 -13.13 3.24 16.28
CA GLU A 85 -11.97 3.59 17.09
C GLU A 85 -10.80 4.13 16.27
N ALA A 86 -10.79 3.95 14.94
CA ALA A 86 -9.84 4.60 14.04
C ALA A 86 -10.18 6.09 13.84
N GLY A 87 -11.43 6.48 14.11
CA GLY A 87 -11.92 7.84 13.95
C GLY A 87 -12.48 8.10 12.57
N PRO A 88 -12.70 9.37 12.22
CA PRO A 88 -13.06 9.75 10.87
C PRO A 88 -11.81 9.85 9.99
N GLY A 89 -11.91 9.30 8.77
CA GLY A 89 -10.83 9.35 7.82
C GLY A 89 -11.14 8.62 6.53
N LYS A 90 -10.24 8.78 5.56
CA LYS A 90 -10.37 8.26 4.21
C LYS A 90 -9.34 7.17 3.96
N ILE A 91 -9.79 6.03 3.45
CA ILE A 91 -8.92 4.99 2.91
C ILE A 91 -8.50 5.36 1.48
N THR A 92 -7.21 5.27 1.19
CA THR A 92 -6.65 5.37 -0.16
C THR A 92 -5.73 4.19 -0.45
N ALA A 93 -5.64 3.79 -1.71
CA ALA A 93 -4.76 2.74 -2.15
C ALA A 93 -3.97 3.13 -3.41
N SER A 94 -2.76 2.61 -3.54
CA SER A 94 -2.02 2.60 -4.81
C SER A 94 -1.29 1.28 -4.99
N VAL A 95 -1.34 0.73 -6.20
CA VAL A 95 -0.78 -0.58 -6.51
C VAL A 95 0.29 -0.41 -7.59
N LYS A 96 1.46 -1.03 -7.39
CA LYS A 96 2.56 -0.99 -8.36
C LYS A 96 3.13 -2.38 -8.63
N ALA A 97 3.47 -2.67 -9.87
CA ALA A 97 4.19 -3.86 -10.28
C ALA A 97 5.44 -3.49 -11.07
N GLY A 98 6.60 -3.69 -10.45
CA GLY A 98 7.88 -3.31 -11.06
C GLY A 98 7.97 -1.82 -11.36
N GLY A 99 7.50 -0.96 -10.46
CA GLY A 99 7.52 0.49 -10.61
C GLY A 99 6.40 1.09 -11.47
N VAL A 100 5.66 0.27 -12.22
CA VAL A 100 4.51 0.70 -13.04
C VAL A 100 3.24 0.68 -12.20
N ASP A 101 2.42 1.74 -12.32
CA ASP A 101 1.12 1.84 -11.67
C ASP A 101 0.13 0.80 -12.21
N VAL A 102 -0.70 0.28 -11.32
CA VAL A 102 -1.76 -0.69 -11.61
C VAL A 102 -3.09 -0.09 -11.19
N ASP A 103 -4.04 -0.12 -12.10
CA ASP A 103 -5.38 0.43 -11.89
C ASP A 103 -6.04 -0.21 -10.68
N ASN A 104 -6.55 0.63 -9.78
CA ASN A 104 -7.22 0.20 -8.58
C ASN A 104 -8.35 1.18 -8.18
N VAL A 105 -9.30 0.65 -7.45
CA VAL A 105 -10.45 1.36 -6.88
C VAL A 105 -10.59 0.96 -5.42
N VAL A 106 -10.90 1.94 -4.57
CA VAL A 106 -11.32 1.71 -3.19
C VAL A 106 -12.81 1.95 -3.10
N ARG A 107 -13.55 0.97 -2.60
CA ARG A 107 -15.00 1.04 -2.38
C ARG A 107 -15.34 0.68 -0.95
N GLU A 108 -16.15 1.50 -0.29
CA GLU A 108 -16.77 1.11 0.98
C GLU A 108 -17.98 0.23 0.67
N THR A 109 -17.99 -1.00 1.21
CA THR A 109 -19.07 -1.98 1.00
C THR A 109 -20.09 -1.98 2.13
N GLU A 110 -19.60 -1.81 3.36
CA GLU A 110 -20.36 -1.64 4.58
C GLU A 110 -19.68 -0.58 5.44
N SER A 111 -20.36 -0.06 6.46
CA SER A 111 -19.78 0.99 7.31
C SER A 111 -18.43 0.54 7.90
N GLY A 112 -17.35 1.23 7.50
CA GLY A 112 -16.00 0.93 7.95
C GLY A 112 -15.37 -0.30 7.29
N VAL A 113 -15.99 -0.93 6.29
CA VAL A 113 -15.44 -2.05 5.53
C VAL A 113 -15.21 -1.61 4.09
N TYR A 114 -13.95 -1.72 3.66
CA TYR A 114 -13.48 -1.26 2.35
C TYR A 114 -12.92 -2.42 1.55
N GLU A 115 -13.20 -2.43 0.25
CA GLU A 115 -12.55 -3.27 -0.73
C GLU A 115 -11.59 -2.43 -1.57
N VAL A 116 -10.32 -2.82 -1.59
CA VAL A 116 -9.33 -2.35 -2.56
C VAL A 116 -9.31 -3.36 -3.70
N ILE A 117 -9.87 -2.97 -4.84
CA ILE A 117 -9.95 -3.81 -6.05
C ILE A 117 -8.87 -3.33 -7.01
N PHE A 118 -7.95 -4.20 -7.43
CA PHE A 118 -6.90 -3.88 -8.39
C PHE A 118 -6.92 -4.82 -9.59
N HIS A 119 -6.43 -4.34 -10.74
CA HIS A 119 -6.51 -5.04 -12.02
C HIS A 119 -5.10 -5.40 -12.52
N PRO A 120 -4.48 -6.46 -11.99
CA PRO A 120 -3.11 -6.82 -12.33
C PRO A 120 -3.01 -7.30 -13.79
N THR A 121 -2.00 -6.81 -14.50
CA THR A 121 -1.70 -7.20 -15.90
C THR A 121 -0.38 -7.94 -16.05
N LYS A 122 0.35 -8.12 -14.94
CA LYS A 122 1.63 -8.83 -14.88
C LYS A 122 1.53 -9.98 -13.89
N ALA A 123 2.05 -11.15 -14.24
CA ALA A 123 2.19 -12.27 -13.32
C ALA A 123 3.48 -12.08 -12.50
N ALA A 124 3.43 -11.18 -11.53
CA ALA A 124 4.57 -10.82 -10.69
C ALA A 124 4.08 -10.26 -9.34
N PRO A 125 4.94 -10.16 -8.33
CA PRO A 125 4.58 -9.50 -7.08
C PRO A 125 4.15 -8.04 -7.30
N HIS A 126 3.01 -7.67 -6.71
CA HIS A 126 2.45 -6.31 -6.72
C HIS A 126 2.60 -5.68 -5.34
N ARG A 127 3.19 -4.48 -5.28
CA ARG A 127 3.31 -3.72 -4.04
C ARG A 127 2.10 -2.80 -3.87
N VAL A 128 1.31 -3.05 -2.85
CA VAL A 128 0.09 -2.31 -2.54
C VAL A 128 0.34 -1.40 -1.34
N HIS A 129 0.09 -0.11 -1.51
CA HIS A 129 0.14 0.89 -0.45
C HIS A 129 -1.30 1.21 -0.05
N ILE A 130 -1.67 0.90 1.19
CA ILE A 130 -2.96 1.26 1.77
C ILE A 130 -2.72 2.31 2.86
N LYS A 131 -3.45 3.41 2.80
CA LYS A 131 -3.31 4.53 3.72
C LYS A 131 -4.65 4.95 4.29
N TYR A 132 -4.63 5.53 5.48
CA TYR A 132 -5.76 6.16 6.15
C TYR A 132 -5.38 7.60 6.50
N ASN A 133 -6.07 8.58 5.91
CA ASN A 133 -5.70 10.00 5.94
C ASN A 133 -4.20 10.23 5.62
N ASP A 134 -3.75 9.65 4.51
CA ASP A 134 -2.37 9.72 3.97
C ASP A 134 -1.26 9.07 4.82
N VAL A 135 -1.61 8.46 5.96
CA VAL A 135 -0.70 7.68 6.80
C VAL A 135 -0.85 6.19 6.51
N HIS A 136 0.25 5.45 6.43
CA HIS A 136 0.20 4.00 6.25
C HIS A 136 -0.54 3.31 7.40
N ILE A 137 -1.44 2.40 7.06
CA ILE A 137 -2.07 1.50 8.03
C ILE A 137 -1.08 0.39 8.44
N GLN A 138 -1.40 -0.36 9.48
CA GLN A 138 -0.61 -1.52 9.85
C GLN A 138 -0.62 -2.57 8.72
N GLY A 139 0.56 -3.11 8.38
CA GLY A 139 0.73 -4.06 7.27
C GLY A 139 0.90 -3.43 5.89
N SER A 140 0.84 -2.09 5.80
CA SER A 140 1.11 -1.35 4.56
C SER A 140 2.53 -0.77 4.54
N PRO A 141 3.24 -0.81 3.40
CA PRO A 141 2.85 -1.48 2.17
C PRO A 141 2.92 -3.01 2.29
N LEU A 142 2.04 -3.72 1.59
CA LEU A 142 2.11 -5.17 1.45
C LEU A 142 2.50 -5.59 0.04
N GLU A 143 3.02 -6.80 -0.08
CA GLU A 143 3.29 -7.45 -1.36
C GLU A 143 2.25 -8.55 -1.60
N VAL A 144 1.61 -8.52 -2.77
CA VAL A 144 0.63 -9.52 -3.21
C VAL A 144 1.20 -10.28 -4.40
N ALA A 145 1.38 -11.60 -4.24
CA ALA A 145 1.80 -12.46 -5.33
C ALA A 145 0.66 -12.61 -6.35
N VAL A 146 0.92 -12.24 -7.61
CA VAL A 146 -0.04 -12.43 -8.71
C VAL A 146 0.41 -13.61 -9.56
N ARG A 147 -0.45 -14.61 -9.64
CA ARG A 147 -0.22 -15.85 -10.41
C ARG A 147 -0.41 -15.62 -11.90
N GLY A 148 0.13 -16.55 -12.68
CA GLY A 148 -0.06 -16.61 -14.13
C GLY A 148 -1.54 -16.66 -14.55
N PRO A 149 -1.89 -16.26 -15.79
CA PRO A 149 -3.28 -16.19 -16.27
C PRO A 149 -4.10 -17.48 -16.11
N THR A 150 -3.42 -18.63 -16.10
CA THR A 150 -4.02 -19.96 -15.98
C THR A 150 -4.33 -20.36 -14.53
N GLY A 151 -3.94 -19.55 -13.54
CA GLY A 151 -4.08 -19.89 -12.12
C GLY A 151 -3.33 -21.18 -11.77
N GLY A 152 -2.18 -21.41 -12.41
CA GLY A 152 -1.32 -22.60 -12.29
C GLY A 152 -2.02 -23.91 -12.62
N ARG A 153 -2.94 -23.88 -13.59
CA ARG A 153 -3.43 -25.09 -14.26
C ARG A 153 -2.55 -25.48 -15.45
N GLU A 154 -1.71 -24.56 -15.90
CA GLU A 154 -0.73 -24.78 -16.96
C GLU A 154 0.63 -24.23 -16.52
N VAL A 155 1.70 -24.75 -17.12
CA VAL A 155 3.06 -24.25 -16.90
C VAL A 155 3.07 -22.76 -17.22
N THR A 156 3.53 -21.94 -16.28
CA THR A 156 3.60 -20.50 -16.46
C THR A 156 4.89 -19.95 -15.87
N ALA A 157 5.45 -18.91 -16.50
CA ALA A 157 6.53 -18.12 -15.93
C ALA A 157 5.98 -16.90 -15.19
N THR A 158 6.50 -16.60 -14.00
CA THR A 158 6.11 -15.46 -13.16
C THR A 158 7.34 -14.74 -12.60
N GLY A 159 7.21 -13.45 -12.31
CA GLY A 159 8.26 -12.65 -11.68
C GLY A 159 8.66 -11.40 -12.48
N LEU A 160 9.29 -10.45 -11.79
CA LEU A 160 9.64 -9.15 -12.37
C LEU A 160 10.71 -9.25 -13.45
N GLY A 161 11.57 -10.28 -13.43
CA GLY A 161 12.57 -10.52 -14.47
C GLY A 161 11.99 -10.82 -15.85
N LEU A 162 10.69 -11.06 -15.98
CA LEU A 162 10.01 -11.14 -17.28
C LEU A 162 9.67 -9.76 -17.88
N TYR A 163 9.64 -8.73 -17.03
CA TYR A 163 9.13 -7.41 -17.41
C TYR A 163 10.19 -6.31 -17.35
N GLN A 164 11.22 -6.48 -16.52
CA GLN A 164 12.29 -5.52 -16.37
C GLN A 164 13.57 -6.15 -15.80
N SER A 165 14.69 -5.52 -16.09
CA SER A 165 16.00 -5.81 -15.49
C SER A 165 16.75 -4.51 -15.24
N CYS A 166 17.67 -4.52 -14.29
CA CYS A 166 18.60 -3.42 -14.07
C CYS A 166 19.96 -3.83 -14.63
N VAL A 167 20.52 -3.02 -15.53
CA VAL A 167 21.79 -3.34 -16.20
C VAL A 167 22.88 -3.64 -15.17
N GLY A 168 23.61 -4.73 -15.40
CA GLY A 168 24.68 -5.21 -14.53
C GLY A 168 24.20 -5.84 -13.22
N LYS A 169 22.88 -5.97 -13.00
CA LYS A 169 22.31 -6.66 -11.83
C LYS A 169 21.64 -7.96 -12.25
N VAL A 170 21.80 -8.97 -11.42
CA VAL A 170 21.07 -10.23 -11.55
C VAL A 170 19.57 -9.94 -11.39
N THR A 171 18.77 -10.48 -12.30
CA THR A 171 17.31 -10.52 -12.19
C THR A 171 16.85 -11.96 -12.41
N SER A 172 15.62 -12.26 -12.02
CA SER A 172 15.10 -13.62 -12.10
C SER A 172 13.60 -13.69 -12.35
N PHE A 173 13.18 -14.86 -12.82
CA PHE A 173 11.79 -15.27 -12.89
C PHE A 173 11.66 -16.76 -12.57
N THR A 174 10.48 -17.15 -12.11
CA THR A 174 10.14 -18.52 -11.72
C THR A 174 9.30 -19.16 -12.82
N ILE A 175 9.50 -20.44 -13.07
CA ILE A 175 8.66 -21.28 -13.94
C ILE A 175 7.93 -22.26 -13.03
N GLU A 176 6.60 -22.14 -12.95
CA GLU A 176 5.72 -23.11 -12.31
C GLU A 176 5.65 -24.36 -13.20
N THR A 177 6.30 -25.45 -12.80
CA THR A 177 6.48 -26.65 -13.65
C THR A 177 5.30 -27.62 -13.58
N LEU A 178 4.44 -27.48 -12.56
CA LEU A 178 3.33 -28.39 -12.27
C LEU A 178 3.79 -29.87 -12.18
N GLY A 179 4.97 -30.09 -11.60
CA GLY A 179 5.54 -31.42 -11.39
C GLY A 179 6.24 -32.02 -12.61
N ARG A 180 6.29 -31.31 -13.74
CA ARG A 180 7.07 -31.75 -14.90
C ARG A 180 8.58 -31.70 -14.60
N PRO A 181 9.38 -32.68 -15.08
CA PRO A 181 10.82 -32.69 -14.90
C PRO A 181 11.50 -31.44 -15.47
N GLY A 182 12.50 -30.91 -14.73
CA GLY A 182 13.23 -29.71 -15.16
C GLY A 182 13.91 -29.82 -16.54
N LYS A 183 14.29 -31.04 -16.95
CA LYS A 183 14.90 -31.33 -18.26
C LYS A 183 13.99 -31.12 -19.48
N GLU A 184 12.69 -30.92 -19.27
CA GLU A 184 11.73 -30.63 -20.33
C GLU A 184 11.64 -29.12 -20.66
N PHE A 185 12.38 -28.28 -19.92
CA PHE A 185 12.32 -26.84 -20.05
C PHE A 185 13.65 -26.26 -20.54
N ASP A 186 13.60 -25.58 -21.68
CA ASP A 186 14.69 -24.77 -22.18
C ASP A 186 14.40 -23.29 -21.94
N VAL A 187 15.38 -22.56 -21.41
CA VAL A 187 15.28 -21.11 -21.17
C VAL A 187 16.31 -20.40 -22.02
N VAL A 188 15.84 -19.58 -22.95
CA VAL A 188 16.68 -18.75 -23.82
C VAL A 188 16.38 -17.29 -23.55
N VAL A 189 17.40 -16.52 -23.21
CA VAL A 189 17.33 -15.06 -23.09
C VAL A 189 18.25 -14.46 -24.14
N SER A 190 17.73 -13.54 -24.95
CA SER A 190 18.49 -12.82 -25.98
C SER A 190 18.53 -11.33 -25.67
N GLY A 191 19.68 -10.71 -25.89
CA GLY A 191 19.86 -9.28 -25.76
C GLY A 191 19.28 -8.51 -26.95
N PRO A 192 19.29 -7.17 -26.91
CA PRO A 192 18.74 -6.33 -27.97
C PRO A 192 19.35 -6.56 -29.36
N GLN A 193 20.61 -7.03 -29.43
CA GLN A 193 21.31 -7.35 -30.67
C GLN A 193 21.16 -8.82 -31.10
N GLY A 194 20.28 -9.59 -30.43
CA GLY A 194 20.10 -11.02 -30.70
C GLY A 194 21.20 -11.93 -30.11
N ASN A 195 22.16 -11.36 -29.37
CA ASN A 195 23.18 -12.12 -28.67
C ASN A 195 22.58 -12.92 -27.50
N ALA A 196 23.04 -14.16 -27.33
CA ALA A 196 22.62 -14.98 -26.20
C ALA A 196 23.11 -14.39 -24.87
N VAL A 197 22.19 -14.22 -23.92
CA VAL A 197 22.49 -13.83 -22.54
C VAL A 197 22.60 -15.11 -21.72
N PRO A 198 23.70 -15.34 -20.98
CA PRO A 198 23.83 -16.50 -20.12
C PRO A 198 22.71 -16.55 -19.07
N VAL A 199 22.01 -17.68 -19.02
CA VAL A 199 20.96 -17.95 -18.03
C VAL A 199 21.43 -19.09 -17.14
N ARG A 200 21.23 -18.94 -15.82
CA ARG A 200 21.39 -20.03 -14.85
C ARG A 200 20.02 -20.49 -14.42
N CYS A 201 19.76 -21.78 -14.53
CA CYS A 201 18.51 -22.38 -14.11
C CYS A 201 18.73 -23.29 -12.91
N TYR A 202 17.94 -23.10 -11.86
CA TYR A 202 17.98 -23.92 -10.65
C TYR A 202 16.59 -24.53 -10.40
N GLN A 203 16.53 -25.76 -9.92
CA GLN A 203 15.27 -26.36 -9.47
C GLN A 203 15.13 -26.19 -7.96
N HIS A 204 14.01 -25.61 -7.53
CA HIS A 204 13.65 -25.48 -6.12
C HIS A 204 13.09 -26.79 -5.56
N ARG A 205 12.99 -26.86 -4.22
CA ARG A 205 12.50 -28.06 -3.50
C ARG A 205 11.05 -28.43 -3.86
N ASP A 206 10.26 -27.45 -4.29
CA ASP A 206 8.89 -27.61 -4.75
C ASP A 206 8.79 -28.12 -6.21
N GLY A 207 9.93 -28.29 -6.89
CA GLY A 207 10.02 -28.73 -8.27
C GLY A 207 9.93 -27.61 -9.31
N ASN A 208 9.66 -26.37 -8.89
CA ASN A 208 9.63 -25.19 -9.78
C ASN A 208 11.05 -24.77 -10.17
N LEU A 209 11.19 -24.09 -11.31
CA LEU A 209 12.50 -23.62 -11.78
C LEU A 209 12.66 -22.12 -11.52
N LEU A 210 13.87 -21.71 -11.14
CA LEU A 210 14.29 -20.31 -11.08
C LEU A 210 15.31 -20.06 -12.18
N ALA A 211 14.99 -19.15 -13.09
CA ALA A 211 15.90 -18.68 -14.12
C ALA A 211 16.49 -17.33 -13.69
N GLU A 212 17.81 -17.24 -13.60
CA GLU A 212 18.56 -16.03 -13.30
C GLU A 212 19.39 -15.60 -14.51
N TYR A 213 19.36 -14.31 -14.83
CA TYR A 213 20.19 -13.73 -15.89
C TYR A 213 20.65 -12.32 -15.51
N THR A 214 21.64 -11.81 -16.22
CA THR A 214 22.13 -10.43 -16.04
C THR A 214 22.24 -9.78 -17.41
N THR A 215 21.57 -8.65 -17.57
CA THR A 215 21.71 -7.82 -18.76
C THR A 215 22.95 -6.97 -18.61
N ASN A 216 24.03 -7.37 -19.27
CA ASN A 216 25.21 -6.52 -19.41
C ASN A 216 24.95 -5.53 -20.56
N SER A 217 25.60 -4.36 -20.50
CA SER A 217 25.44 -3.26 -21.47
C SER A 217 25.46 -3.76 -22.93
N VAL A 218 24.58 -3.15 -23.73
CA VAL A 218 24.40 -3.39 -25.18
C VAL A 218 25.69 -3.19 -25.96
#